data_AF-F3GPY5-F1
#
_entry.id   AF-F3GPY5-F1
#
_cell.length_a   1.000
_cell.length_b   1.000
_cell.length_c   1.000
_cell.angle_alpha   90.00
_cell.angle_beta   90.00
_cell.angle_gamma   90.00
#
_symmetry.space_group_name_H-M   'P 1'
#
loop_
_entity.id
_entity.type
_entity.pdbx_description
1 polymer ?
#
loop_
_entity_poly.entity_id
_entity_poly.type
_entity_poly.pdbx_seq_one_letter_code
_entity_poly.pdbx_strand_id
1 'polypeptide(L)' 'IDGVAAAVKLAESLVDLGMTTSKHGDLADPIGKPFKGRFAYLSR' A
#
# COMPACT_ATOMS: atom_id res chain seq x y z
N ILE A 1 -7.54 22.78 -4.91
CA ILE A 1 -6.80 22.04 -3.85
C ILE A 1 -5.62 21.40 -4.55
N ASP A 2 -4.40 21.63 -4.07
CA ASP A 2 -3.23 20.90 -4.58
C ASP A 2 -3.24 19.48 -4.01
N GLY A 3 -3.46 18.49 -4.89
CA GLY A 3 -3.57 17.08 -4.52
C GLY A 3 -2.24 16.48 -4.06
N VAL A 4 -1.11 16.99 -4.53
CA VAL A 4 0.21 16.48 -4.13
C VAL A 4 0.49 16.90 -2.69
N ALA A 5 0.40 18.19 -2.40
CA ALA A 5 0.59 18.70 -1.04
C ALA A 5 -0.43 18.09 -0.06
N ALA A 6 -1.70 17.95 -0.48
CA ALA A 6 -2.73 17.34 0.34
C ALA A 6 -2.44 15.85 0.66
N ALA A 7 -2.04 15.06 -0.33
CA ALA A 7 -1.73 13.65 -0.13
C ALA A 7 -0.49 13.46 0.77
N VAL A 8 0.52 14.32 0.64
CA VAL A 8 1.69 14.32 1.53
C VAL A 8 1.26 14.57 2.99
N LYS A 9 0.44 15.59 3.24
CA LYS A 9 -0.04 15.89 4.60
C LYS A 9 -0.93 14.79 5.16
N LEU A 10 -1.74 14.13 4.34
CA LEU A 10 -2.54 12.98 4.77
C LEU A 10 -1.65 11.80 5.16
N ALA A 11 -0.64 11.48 4.36
CA ALA A 11 0.30 10.39 4.65
C ALA A 11 1.08 10.65 5.95
N GLU A 12 1.58 11.86 6.16
CA GLU A 12 2.23 12.27 7.42
C GLU A 12 1.29 12.10 8.62
N SER A 13 0.05 12.60 8.50
CA SER A 13 -0.95 12.50 9.57
C SER A 13 -1.27 11.05 9.96
N LEU A 14 -1.34 10.14 8.98
CA LEU A 14 -1.58 8.71 9.25
C LEU A 14 -0.41 8.07 10.01
N VAL A 15 0.83 8.45 9.65
CA VAL A 15 2.04 7.98 10.34
C VAL A 15 2.09 8.49 11.78
N ASP A 16 1.79 9.77 12.01
CA ASP A 16 1.77 10.37 13.36
C ASP A 16 0.70 9.72 14.26
N LEU A 17 -0.42 9.29 13.68
CA LEU A 17 -1.47 8.54 14.37
C LEU A 17 -1.15 7.04 14.56
N GLY A 18 -0.03 6.55 14.03
CA GLY A 18 0.32 5.13 14.07
C GLY A 18 -0.61 4.24 13.23
N MET A 19 -1.31 4.81 12.26
CA MET A 19 -2.27 4.12 11.41
C MET A 19 -1.60 3.56 10.16
N THR A 20 -2.01 2.36 9.77
CA THR A 20 -1.51 1.69 8.56
C THR A 20 -2.69 1.08 7.78
N THR A 21 -2.42 0.64 6.55
CA THR A 21 -3.41 -0.09 5.77
C THR A 21 -3.77 -1.40 6.48
N SER A 22 -5.06 -1.58 6.79
CA SER A 22 -5.56 -2.83 7.37
C SER A 22 -5.20 -4.02 6.49
N LYS A 23 -4.63 -5.07 7.08
CA LYS A 23 -4.35 -6.35 6.40
C LYS A 23 -5.44 -7.40 6.64
N HIS A 24 -6.58 -6.95 7.12
CA HIS A 24 -7.76 -7.78 7.31
C HIS A 24 -8.73 -7.60 6.13
N GLY A 25 -9.09 -8.71 5.47
CA GLY A 25 -10.07 -8.72 4.38
C GLY A 25 -9.48 -8.22 3.06
N ASP A 26 -10.14 -7.24 2.45
CA ASP A 26 -9.91 -6.83 1.05
C ASP A 26 -8.49 -6.31 0.76
N LEU A 27 -7.80 -5.81 1.77
CA LEU A 27 -6.44 -5.26 1.66
C LEU A 27 -5.36 -6.17 2.30
N ALA A 28 -5.72 -7.43 2.56
CA ALA A 28 -4.77 -8.46 2.99
C ALA A 28 -3.63 -8.63 1.98
N ASP A 29 -2.56 -9.28 2.42
CA ASP A 29 -1.44 -9.54 1.52
C ASP A 29 -1.84 -10.46 0.36
N PRO A 30 -1.21 -10.30 -0.81
CA PRO A 30 -1.51 -11.13 -1.97
C PRO A 30 -1.34 -12.62 -1.67
N ILE A 31 -2.27 -13.44 -2.17
CA ILE A 31 -2.15 -14.90 -2.12
C ILE A 31 -0.90 -15.33 -2.91
N GLY A 32 -0.12 -16.26 -2.35
CA GLY A 32 1.06 -16.83 -2.98
C GLY A 32 0.73 -17.48 -4.33
N LYS A 33 1.16 -16.83 -5.42
CA LYS A 33 1.09 -17.36 -6.78
C LYS A 33 2.25 -16.81 -7.61
N PRO A 34 2.81 -17.59 -8.54
CA PRO A 34 3.89 -17.10 -9.39
C PRO A 34 3.37 -16.04 -10.36
N PHE A 35 3.98 -14.85 -10.32
CA PHE A 35 3.81 -13.84 -11.36
C PHE A 35 4.66 -14.21 -12.57
N LYS A 36 4.16 -13.92 -13.79
CA LYS A 36 4.86 -14.25 -15.05
C LYS A 36 5.41 -12.99 -15.72
N GLY A 37 6.43 -13.16 -16.56
CA GLY A 37 7.01 -12.09 -17.38
C GLY A 37 7.73 -11.03 -16.53
N ARG A 38 7.51 -9.75 -16.85
CA ARG A 38 8.19 -8.62 -16.20
C ARG A 38 7.98 -8.58 -14.68
N PHE A 39 6.88 -9.15 -14.16
CA PHE A 39 6.57 -9.13 -12.73
C PHE A 39 7.07 -10.36 -11.96
N ALA A 40 7.82 -11.26 -12.61
CA ALA A 40 8.34 -12.46 -11.94
C ALA A 40 9.11 -12.12 -10.65
N TYR A 41 9.81 -10.99 -10.61
CA TYR A 41 10.54 -10.49 -9.44
C TYR A 41 9.66 -10.07 -8.25
N LEU A 42 8.35 -9.93 -8.44
CA LEU A 42 7.37 -9.66 -7.39
C LEU A 42 6.77 -10.94 -6.80
N SER A 43 7.12 -12.12 -7.33
CA SER A 43 6.70 -13.39 -6.74
C SER A 43 7.46 -13.56 -5.42
N ARG A 44 6.72 -13.56 -4.31
CA ARG A 44 7.22 -13.97 -2.99
C ARG A 44 6.80 -15.40 -2.71
#